data_AF-A0A8J3LF52-F1
#
_entry.id   AF-A0A8J3LF52-F1
#
_cell.length_a   1.000
_cell.length_b   1.000
_cell.length_c   1.000
_cell.angle_alpha   90.00
_cell.angle_beta   90.00
_cell.angle_gamma   90.00
#
_symmetry.space_group_name_H-M   'P 1'
#
loop_
_entity.id
_entity.type
_entity.pdbx_description
1 polymer ?
#
loop_
_entity_poly.entity_id
_entity_poly.type
_entity_poly.pdbx_seq_one_letter_code
_entity_poly.pdbx_strand_id
1 'polypeptide(L)'
;MPSQFAAYLRVYEPLTAFAPERERFWRRYVDEGRAVGVSDGPGRQRATVLEALGAGWSRLPDLPDEAYVMQGLTGQTDVTLVCPWNLRVRVAEAALQARDGVPQVLADAFVPPVLVDLAQTVVEQTRAEDRMHEQVATWGVPLRWFVLVSPAERDLVLEPTRRVLRYRTEIGKARQRAHKGLRVLRRTLGDVPITDSLRETARWLESFHPGSVVELDYGGLTGLLSEDALRDDDSVELVATGLAGLEREDGDAATAAYEQLVQRWRAIQLMERSN
;
A
#
# COMPACT_ATOMS: atom_id res chain seq x y z
N MET A 1 7.48 4.87 -19.00
CA MET A 1 6.24 5.61 -18.68
C MET A 1 6.47 6.39 -17.40
N PRO A 2 5.91 7.59 -17.20
CA PRO A 2 6.04 8.26 -15.91
C PRO A 2 5.49 7.34 -14.82
N SER A 3 6.24 7.20 -13.74
CA SER A 3 5.81 6.49 -12.54
C SER A 3 4.45 7.06 -12.12
N GLN A 4 3.49 6.19 -11.80
CA GLN A 4 2.27 6.63 -11.13
C GLN A 4 2.68 7.50 -9.93
N PHE A 5 2.14 8.72 -9.81
CA PHE A 5 2.34 9.59 -8.66
C PHE A 5 1.61 8.98 -7.45
N ALA A 6 2.17 7.90 -6.92
CA ALA A 6 1.54 7.05 -5.94
C ALA A 6 2.55 6.52 -4.94
N ALA A 7 2.08 6.38 -3.71
CA ALA A 7 2.71 5.63 -2.63
C ALA A 7 2.09 4.24 -2.53
N TYR A 8 2.86 3.32 -1.97
CA TYR A 8 2.52 1.91 -1.84
C TYR A 8 2.73 1.45 -0.41
N LEU A 9 1.76 0.70 0.12
CA LEU A 9 1.90 -0.05 1.36
C LEU A 9 1.90 -1.53 1.01
N ARG A 10 3.04 -2.21 1.17
CA ARG A 10 3.24 -3.61 0.77
C ARG A 10 3.49 -4.50 1.97
N VAL A 11 3.03 -5.74 1.90
CA VAL A 11 3.35 -6.80 2.87
C VAL A 11 4.12 -7.91 2.16
N TYR A 12 5.32 -8.20 2.65
CA TYR A 12 6.16 -9.29 2.17
C TYR A 12 6.08 -10.44 3.17
N GLU A 13 5.59 -11.60 2.73
CA GLU A 13 5.39 -12.77 3.57
C GLU A 13 6.49 -13.82 3.39
N PRO A 14 6.86 -14.56 4.44
CA PRO A 14 7.75 -15.70 4.27
C PRO A 14 7.09 -16.78 3.42
N LEU A 15 7.90 -17.57 2.72
CA LEU A 15 7.41 -18.67 1.88
C LEU A 15 6.49 -19.65 2.64
N THR A 16 6.73 -19.84 3.94
CA THR A 16 5.92 -20.69 4.83
C THR A 16 4.50 -20.17 5.09
N ALA A 17 4.19 -18.94 4.71
CA ALA A 17 2.84 -18.37 4.79
C ALA A 17 1.90 -18.93 3.72
N PHE A 18 2.45 -19.49 2.64
CA PHE A 18 1.69 -19.97 1.49
C PHE A 18 1.38 -21.46 1.58
N ALA A 19 0.27 -21.89 0.97
CA ALA A 19 -0.03 -23.31 0.82
C ALA A 19 1.11 -24.05 0.07
N PRO A 20 1.33 -25.37 0.30
CA PRO A 20 2.51 -26.07 -0.19
C PRO A 20 2.77 -25.97 -1.71
N GLU A 21 1.73 -25.86 -2.52
CA GLU A 21 1.86 -25.67 -3.97
C GLU A 21 2.35 -24.27 -4.33
N ARG A 22 1.77 -23.24 -3.70
CA ARG A 22 2.18 -21.84 -3.88
C ARG A 22 3.57 -21.58 -3.28
N GLU A 23 3.90 -22.19 -2.15
CA GLU A 23 5.25 -22.16 -1.57
C GLU A 23 6.30 -22.69 -2.58
N ARG A 24 6.06 -23.87 -3.18
CA ARG A 24 6.94 -24.43 -4.21
C ARG A 24 7.04 -23.54 -5.44
N PHE A 25 5.92 -22.97 -5.88
CA PHE A 25 5.89 -22.05 -7.01
C PHE A 25 6.75 -20.81 -6.73
N TRP A 26 6.57 -20.15 -5.58
CA TRP A 26 7.31 -18.95 -5.22
C TRP A 26 8.80 -19.23 -4.96
N ARG A 27 9.14 -20.38 -4.36
CA ARG A 27 10.54 -20.80 -4.24
C ARG A 27 11.22 -20.89 -5.60
N ARG A 28 10.61 -21.61 -6.55
CA ARG A 28 11.13 -21.70 -7.91
C ARG A 28 11.20 -20.33 -8.60
N TYR A 29 10.18 -19.49 -8.44
CA TYR A 29 10.15 -18.13 -9.00
C TYR A 29 11.35 -17.29 -8.52
N VAL A 30 11.72 -17.41 -7.24
CA VAL A 30 12.89 -16.75 -6.66
C VAL A 30 14.18 -17.37 -7.19
N ASP A 31 14.30 -18.69 -7.22
CA ASP A 31 15.49 -19.42 -7.70
C ASP A 31 15.79 -19.12 -9.19
N GLU A 32 14.76 -18.90 -9.99
CA GLU A 32 14.85 -18.50 -11.41
C GLU A 32 15.23 -17.01 -11.59
N GLY A 33 15.32 -16.23 -10.51
CA GLY A 33 15.67 -14.82 -10.56
C GLY A 33 14.58 -13.93 -11.17
N ARG A 34 13.31 -14.35 -11.10
CA ARG A 34 12.18 -13.67 -11.76
C ARG A 34 11.67 -12.43 -11.02
N ALA A 35 12.15 -12.19 -9.80
CA ALA A 35 11.69 -11.11 -8.92
C ALA A 35 11.63 -9.76 -9.65
N VAL A 36 10.48 -9.10 -9.58
CA VAL A 36 10.32 -7.78 -10.16
C VAL A 36 10.85 -6.72 -9.21
N GLY A 37 11.62 -5.77 -9.74
CA GLY A 37 12.10 -4.62 -8.96
C GLY A 37 10.95 -3.68 -8.58
N VAL A 38 10.98 -3.15 -7.36
CA VAL A 38 9.93 -2.26 -6.81
C VAL A 38 9.70 -1.00 -7.64
N SER A 39 10.73 -0.49 -8.33
CA SER A 39 10.62 0.67 -9.24
C SER A 39 9.90 0.34 -10.55
N ASP A 40 10.06 -0.89 -11.03
CA ASP A 40 9.56 -1.32 -12.33
C ASP A 40 8.13 -1.87 -12.22
N GLY A 41 7.80 -2.44 -11.07
CA GLY A 41 6.55 -3.15 -10.81
C GLY A 41 5.31 -2.37 -11.22
N PRO A 42 5.08 -1.13 -10.73
CA PRO A 42 3.87 -0.39 -11.07
C PRO A 42 3.68 -0.17 -12.58
N GLY A 43 4.78 0.10 -13.30
CA GLY A 43 4.77 0.24 -14.76
C GLY A 43 4.45 -1.07 -15.47
N ARG A 44 5.07 -2.17 -15.03
CA ARG A 44 4.81 -3.52 -15.59
C ARG A 44 3.39 -3.99 -15.29
N GLN A 45 2.92 -3.88 -14.05
CA GLN A 45 1.55 -4.20 -13.64
C GLN A 45 0.53 -3.50 -14.55
N ARG A 46 0.68 -2.18 -14.75
CA ARG A 46 -0.19 -1.40 -15.65
C ARG A 46 -0.13 -1.90 -17.09
N ALA A 47 1.06 -2.10 -17.65
CA ALA A 47 1.22 -2.58 -19.02
C ALA A 47 0.56 -3.95 -19.20
N THR A 48 0.83 -4.90 -18.31
CA THR A 48 0.27 -6.25 -18.32
C THR A 48 -1.27 -6.23 -18.26
N VAL A 49 -1.86 -5.41 -17.38
CA VAL A 49 -3.32 -5.32 -17.28
C VAL A 49 -3.94 -4.71 -18.55
N LEU A 50 -3.37 -3.60 -19.05
CA LEU A 50 -3.89 -2.94 -20.26
C LEU A 50 -3.79 -3.82 -21.50
N GLU A 51 -2.67 -4.50 -21.69
CA GLU A 51 -2.46 -5.44 -22.79
C GLU A 51 -3.44 -6.61 -22.72
N ALA A 52 -3.70 -7.14 -21.52
CA ALA A 52 -4.56 -8.30 -21.34
C ALA A 52 -6.07 -7.98 -21.44
N LEU A 53 -6.51 -6.81 -20.96
CA LEU A 53 -7.91 -6.37 -21.03
C LEU A 53 -8.36 -6.06 -22.47
N GLY A 54 -7.49 -5.48 -23.29
CA GLY A 54 -7.81 -5.06 -24.65
C GLY A 54 -8.91 -3.99 -24.72
N ALA A 55 -9.46 -3.77 -25.92
CA ALA A 55 -10.42 -2.68 -26.17
C ALA A 55 -11.86 -2.93 -25.66
N GLY A 56 -12.18 -4.16 -25.25
CA GLY A 56 -13.57 -4.58 -25.03
C GLY A 56 -14.01 -4.72 -23.56
N TRP A 57 -13.07 -4.83 -22.61
CA TRP A 57 -13.36 -4.92 -21.17
C TRP A 57 -14.46 -5.93 -20.81
N SER A 58 -14.63 -6.98 -21.63
CA SER A 58 -15.73 -7.94 -21.54
C SER A 58 -15.35 -9.22 -20.82
N ARG A 59 -14.10 -9.32 -20.35
CA ARG A 59 -13.55 -10.46 -19.63
C ARG A 59 -12.56 -10.00 -18.57
N LEU A 60 -12.44 -10.77 -17.49
CA LEU A 60 -11.29 -10.69 -16.60
C LEU A 60 -10.16 -11.56 -17.17
N PRO A 61 -9.04 -10.97 -17.62
CA PRO A 61 -7.95 -11.75 -18.17
C PRO A 61 -7.30 -12.61 -17.10
N ASP A 62 -6.76 -13.75 -17.52
CA ASP A 62 -5.75 -14.42 -16.72
C ASP A 62 -4.48 -13.56 -16.76
N LEU A 63 -3.96 -13.26 -15.57
CA LEU A 63 -2.81 -12.38 -15.40
C LEU A 63 -1.67 -13.19 -14.79
N PRO A 64 -0.41 -12.89 -15.15
CA PRO A 64 0.72 -13.65 -14.67
C PRO A 64 0.88 -13.50 -13.16
N ASP A 65 1.27 -14.59 -12.52
CA ASP A 65 1.76 -14.59 -11.14
C ASP A 65 3.17 -13.97 -11.11
N GLU A 66 3.23 -12.72 -10.64
CA GLU A 66 4.45 -11.96 -10.45
C GLU A 66 4.49 -11.42 -9.02
N ALA A 67 5.69 -11.19 -8.50
CA ALA A 67 5.89 -10.76 -7.13
C ALA A 67 7.11 -9.85 -6.96
N TYR A 68 7.03 -8.99 -5.95
CA TYR A 68 8.23 -8.40 -5.38
C TYR A 68 8.88 -9.38 -4.41
N VAL A 69 10.20 -9.39 -4.35
CA VAL A 69 10.96 -10.26 -3.45
C VAL A 69 11.94 -9.39 -2.67
N MET A 70 12.09 -9.70 -1.39
CA MET A 70 13.14 -9.11 -0.57
C MET A 70 13.70 -10.14 0.41
N GLN A 71 14.91 -9.89 0.90
CA GLN A 71 15.41 -10.60 2.07
C GLN A 71 14.90 -9.95 3.35
N GLY A 72 14.75 -10.76 4.40
CA GLY A 72 14.28 -10.33 5.71
C GLY A 72 15.06 -9.15 6.30
N LEU A 73 14.42 -8.41 7.21
CA LEU A 73 14.98 -7.18 7.81
C LEU A 73 16.06 -7.42 8.89
N THR A 74 16.22 -8.66 9.37
CA THR A 74 17.12 -8.97 10.49
C THR A 74 18.21 -9.94 10.06
N GLY A 75 19.47 -9.59 10.35
CA GLY A 75 20.66 -10.41 10.06
C GLY A 75 20.77 -11.72 10.85
N GLN A 76 19.65 -12.30 11.28
CA GLN A 76 19.60 -13.58 12.01
C GLN A 76 19.12 -14.75 11.14
N THR A 77 18.50 -14.49 9.99
CA THR A 77 18.22 -15.52 8.98
C THR A 77 17.90 -14.86 7.65
N ASP A 78 18.52 -15.31 6.57
CA ASP A 78 18.25 -14.91 5.18
C ASP A 78 16.89 -15.50 4.74
N VAL A 79 15.81 -14.99 5.33
CA VAL A 79 14.45 -15.43 5.00
C VAL A 79 13.99 -14.65 3.79
N THR A 80 13.77 -15.38 2.69
CA THR A 80 13.15 -14.82 1.49
C THR A 80 11.68 -14.51 1.77
N LEU A 81 11.32 -13.25 1.53
CA LEU A 81 9.96 -12.75 1.65
C LEU A 81 9.42 -12.38 0.27
N VAL A 82 8.14 -12.67 0.04
CA VAL A 82 7.46 -12.49 -1.24
C VAL A 82 6.22 -11.64 -1.04
N CYS A 83 6.01 -10.66 -1.93
CA CYS A 83 4.81 -9.84 -2.02
C CYS A 83 4.17 -10.09 -3.40
N PRO A 84 3.26 -11.07 -3.52
CA PRO A 84 2.53 -11.35 -4.76
C PRO A 84 1.71 -10.15 -5.23
N TRP A 85 1.63 -9.94 -6.55
CA TRP A 85 0.82 -8.84 -7.10
C TRP A 85 -0.67 -9.13 -7.08
N ASN A 86 -1.06 -10.41 -7.18
CA ASN A 86 -2.45 -10.88 -7.23
C ASN A 86 -3.34 -10.02 -8.16
N LEU A 87 -2.81 -9.69 -9.36
CA LEU A 87 -3.40 -8.68 -10.23
C LEU A 87 -4.82 -9.01 -10.68
N ARG A 88 -5.17 -10.29 -10.83
CA ARG A 88 -6.53 -10.68 -11.23
C ARG A 88 -7.56 -10.26 -10.18
N VAL A 89 -7.26 -10.49 -8.90
CA VAL A 89 -8.11 -10.05 -7.77
C VAL A 89 -8.16 -8.53 -7.73
N ARG A 90 -7.01 -7.86 -7.86
CA ARG A 90 -6.93 -6.40 -7.86
C ARG A 90 -7.75 -5.75 -8.99
N VAL A 91 -7.73 -6.31 -10.21
CA VAL A 91 -8.55 -5.82 -11.33
C VAL A 91 -10.03 -6.06 -11.07
N ALA A 92 -10.40 -7.20 -10.48
CA ALA A 92 -11.78 -7.48 -10.09
C ALA A 92 -12.29 -6.47 -9.05
N GLU A 93 -11.56 -6.25 -7.95
CA GLU A 93 -11.92 -5.25 -6.95
C GLU A 93 -12.02 -3.84 -7.54
N ALA A 94 -11.07 -3.46 -8.39
CA ALA A 94 -11.09 -2.15 -9.07
C ALA A 94 -12.30 -1.99 -9.99
N ALA A 95 -12.73 -3.05 -10.69
CA ALA A 95 -13.93 -3.01 -11.52
C ALA A 95 -15.20 -2.78 -10.69
N LEU A 96 -15.29 -3.38 -9.50
CA LEU A 96 -16.42 -3.17 -8.58
C LEU A 96 -16.42 -1.74 -8.01
N GLN A 97 -15.26 -1.25 -7.56
CA GLN A 97 -15.10 0.09 -6.97
C GLN A 97 -15.26 1.22 -7.98
N ALA A 98 -14.90 1.00 -9.25
CA ALA A 98 -14.99 2.03 -10.29
C ALA A 98 -16.42 2.52 -10.56
N ARG A 99 -17.43 1.81 -10.07
CA ARG A 99 -18.84 2.17 -10.18
C ARG A 99 -19.33 3.04 -9.02
N ASP A 100 -18.55 3.15 -7.93
CA ASP A 100 -18.93 3.88 -6.73
C ASP A 100 -19.00 5.39 -6.99
N GLY A 101 -20.13 6.01 -6.65
CA GLY A 101 -20.35 7.45 -6.84
C GLY A 101 -20.55 7.88 -8.30
N VAL A 102 -20.66 6.94 -9.24
CA VAL A 102 -20.84 7.22 -10.67
C VAL A 102 -22.28 6.89 -11.11
N PRO A 103 -22.98 7.76 -11.88
CA PRO A 103 -24.27 7.43 -12.46
C PRO A 103 -24.23 6.14 -13.28
N GLN A 104 -25.25 5.27 -13.12
CA GLN A 104 -25.23 3.91 -13.67
C GLN A 104 -24.96 3.85 -15.19
N VAL A 105 -25.53 4.77 -15.98
CA VAL A 105 -25.32 4.81 -17.44
C VAL A 105 -23.84 5.03 -17.80
N LEU A 106 -23.12 5.83 -17.01
CA LEU A 106 -21.69 6.04 -17.19
C LEU A 106 -20.90 4.83 -16.67
N ALA A 107 -21.28 4.31 -15.50
CA ALA A 107 -20.64 3.14 -14.91
C ALA A 107 -20.67 1.94 -15.88
N ASP A 108 -21.83 1.65 -16.48
CA ASP A 108 -22.00 0.52 -17.41
C ASP A 108 -21.25 0.71 -18.74
N ALA A 109 -20.93 1.96 -19.11
CA ALA A 109 -20.13 2.26 -20.30
C ALA A 109 -18.63 1.99 -20.10
N PHE A 110 -18.10 2.18 -18.90
CA PHE A 110 -16.68 1.93 -18.56
C PHE A 110 -16.44 0.55 -17.97
N VAL A 111 -17.40 0.04 -17.18
CA VAL A 111 -17.38 -1.29 -16.56
C VAL A 111 -18.69 -1.99 -16.91
N PRO A 112 -18.73 -2.72 -18.04
CA PRO A 112 -19.94 -3.41 -18.49
C PRO A 112 -20.47 -4.38 -17.42
N PRO A 113 -21.80 -4.58 -17.32
CA PRO A 113 -22.40 -5.49 -16.33
C PRO A 113 -21.80 -6.91 -16.33
N VAL A 114 -21.48 -7.45 -17.51
CA VAL A 114 -20.80 -8.76 -17.61
C VAL A 114 -19.44 -8.80 -16.90
N LEU A 115 -18.69 -7.70 -16.90
CA LEU A 115 -17.42 -7.61 -16.18
C LEU A 115 -17.65 -7.53 -14.67
N VAL A 116 -18.74 -6.88 -14.23
CA VAL A 116 -19.14 -6.83 -12.82
C VAL A 116 -19.44 -8.22 -12.29
N ASP A 117 -20.25 -9.01 -12.99
CA ASP A 117 -20.62 -10.37 -12.57
C ASP A 117 -19.38 -11.27 -12.46
N LEU A 118 -18.45 -11.16 -13.42
CA LEU A 118 -17.17 -11.86 -13.39
C LEU A 118 -16.30 -11.40 -12.22
N ALA A 119 -16.26 -10.10 -11.94
CA ALA A 119 -15.48 -9.52 -10.84
C ALA A 119 -16.01 -9.95 -9.47
N GLN A 120 -17.34 -9.96 -9.28
CA GLN A 120 -17.97 -10.50 -8.08
C GLN A 120 -17.57 -11.96 -7.86
N THR A 121 -17.66 -12.78 -8.91
CA THR A 121 -17.27 -14.20 -8.84
C THR A 121 -15.81 -14.36 -8.40
N VAL A 122 -14.88 -13.56 -8.96
CA VAL A 122 -13.45 -13.62 -8.59
C VAL A 122 -13.25 -13.21 -7.14
N VAL A 123 -13.87 -12.11 -6.69
CA VAL A 123 -13.73 -11.63 -5.30
C VAL A 123 -14.31 -12.63 -4.31
N GLU A 124 -15.49 -13.21 -4.59
CA GLU A 124 -16.13 -14.22 -3.73
C GLU A 124 -15.32 -15.52 -3.63
N GLN A 125 -14.62 -15.90 -4.70
CA GLN A 125 -13.77 -17.10 -4.75
C GLN A 125 -12.35 -16.85 -4.24
N THR A 126 -11.98 -15.61 -3.95
CA THR A 126 -10.61 -15.25 -3.53
C THR A 126 -10.30 -15.90 -2.19
N ARG A 127 -9.28 -16.75 -2.19
CA ARG A 127 -8.79 -17.39 -0.98
C ARG A 127 -7.92 -16.43 -0.19
N ALA A 128 -7.75 -16.75 1.09
CA ALA A 128 -6.80 -16.10 1.98
C ALA A 128 -5.40 -15.95 1.33
N GLU A 129 -4.89 -16.94 0.62
CA GLU A 129 -3.57 -16.87 -0.04
C GLU A 129 -3.50 -15.93 -1.28
N ASP A 130 -4.64 -15.58 -1.87
CA ASP A 130 -4.73 -14.75 -3.08
C ASP A 130 -5.12 -13.28 -2.79
N ARG A 131 -5.16 -12.90 -1.50
CA ARG A 131 -5.52 -11.54 -1.07
C ARG A 131 -4.54 -10.48 -1.58
N MET A 132 -4.97 -9.24 -1.65
CA MET A 132 -4.09 -8.15 -2.07
C MET A 132 -3.01 -7.84 -1.01
N HIS A 133 -1.74 -7.96 -1.40
CA HIS A 133 -0.57 -7.68 -0.55
C HIS A 133 -0.07 -6.24 -0.66
N GLU A 134 -0.66 -5.44 -1.55
CA GLU A 134 -0.27 -4.06 -1.82
C GLU A 134 -1.50 -3.14 -1.78
N GLN A 135 -1.48 -2.10 -0.96
CA GLN A 135 -2.41 -0.98 -1.08
C GLN A 135 -1.72 0.18 -1.78
N VAL A 136 -2.47 0.96 -2.57
CA VAL A 136 -1.93 2.08 -3.35
C VAL A 136 -2.71 3.35 -3.06
N ALA A 137 -2.01 4.47 -2.94
CA ALA A 137 -2.59 5.79 -2.78
C ALA A 137 -1.92 6.77 -3.73
N THR A 138 -2.71 7.42 -4.59
CA THR A 138 -2.23 8.45 -5.51
C THR A 138 -2.17 9.81 -4.82
N TRP A 139 -1.24 10.67 -5.26
CA TRP A 139 -1.13 12.06 -4.83
C TRP A 139 -0.93 12.31 -3.33
N GLY A 140 -0.53 11.30 -2.58
CA GLY A 140 -0.21 11.44 -1.17
C GLY A 140 -0.06 10.11 -0.46
N VAL A 141 0.32 10.20 0.81
CA VAL A 141 0.39 9.06 1.71
C VAL A 141 -0.76 9.18 2.73
N PRO A 142 -1.66 8.20 2.84
CA PRO A 142 -2.71 8.21 3.85
C PRO A 142 -2.15 8.29 5.27
N LEU A 143 -2.71 9.18 6.10
CA LEU A 143 -2.30 9.40 7.50
C LEU A 143 -2.13 8.08 8.29
N ARG A 144 -3.08 7.15 8.10
CA ARG A 144 -3.11 5.85 8.78
C ARG A 144 -1.91 4.96 8.47
N TRP A 145 -1.22 5.17 7.33
CA TRP A 145 -0.03 4.39 6.97
C TRP A 145 1.20 4.83 7.77
N PHE A 146 1.33 6.13 8.06
CA PHE A 146 2.42 6.64 8.92
C PHE A 146 2.37 6.08 10.33
N VAL A 147 1.19 5.73 10.84
CA VAL A 147 1.01 5.09 12.15
C VAL A 147 1.75 3.74 12.24
N LEU A 148 1.96 3.06 11.12
CA LEU A 148 2.50 1.70 11.09
C LEU A 148 4.02 1.65 11.29
N VAL A 149 4.71 2.76 11.01
CA VAL A 149 6.16 2.82 10.94
C VAL A 149 6.71 3.81 11.97
N SER A 150 8.03 3.84 12.12
CA SER A 150 8.73 4.78 12.99
C SER A 150 9.86 5.50 12.22
N PRO A 151 10.28 6.68 12.68
CA PRO A 151 11.36 7.45 12.06
C PRO A 151 12.67 6.66 11.88
N ALA A 152 12.97 5.78 12.83
CA ALA A 152 14.19 4.97 12.82
C ALA A 152 14.19 3.87 11.73
N GLU A 153 13.05 3.60 11.11
CA GLU A 153 12.88 2.58 10.07
C GLU A 153 13.01 3.16 8.65
N ARG A 154 13.41 4.43 8.55
CA ARG A 154 13.55 5.19 7.31
C ARG A 154 14.77 4.73 6.49
N ASP A 155 14.53 4.51 5.21
CA ASP A 155 15.54 4.30 4.16
C ASP A 155 15.36 5.39 3.09
N LEU A 156 16.37 6.26 2.96
CA LEU A 156 16.42 7.36 2.01
C LEU A 156 17.61 7.17 1.07
N VAL A 157 17.33 7.12 -0.23
CA VAL A 157 18.33 7.13 -1.30
C VAL A 157 18.08 8.35 -2.18
N LEU A 158 19.10 9.20 -2.36
CA LEU A 158 19.08 10.40 -3.20
C LEU A 158 20.25 10.35 -4.17
N GLU A 159 20.12 9.55 -5.21
CA GLU A 159 21.07 9.44 -6.32
C GLU A 159 20.52 10.17 -7.56
N PRO A 160 21.38 10.64 -8.49
CA PRO A 160 20.95 11.44 -9.64
C PRO A 160 19.83 10.81 -10.48
N THR A 161 19.81 9.48 -10.59
CA THR A 161 18.84 8.72 -11.39
C THR A 161 17.85 7.93 -10.52
N ARG A 162 17.95 8.01 -9.20
CA ARG A 162 17.18 7.17 -8.26
C ARG A 162 16.90 7.90 -6.96
N ARG A 163 15.62 8.17 -6.71
CA ARG A 163 15.12 8.73 -5.45
C ARG A 163 14.15 7.76 -4.80
N VAL A 164 14.49 7.31 -3.59
CA VAL A 164 13.67 6.39 -2.81
C VAL A 164 13.53 6.96 -1.41
N LEU A 165 12.30 7.05 -0.92
CA LEU A 165 12.00 7.27 0.49
C LEU A 165 11.00 6.19 0.89
N ARG A 166 11.42 5.33 1.83
CA ARG A 166 10.57 4.24 2.31
C ARG A 166 10.85 3.94 3.77
N TYR A 167 9.93 3.19 4.37
CA TYR A 167 10.01 2.70 5.73
C TYR A 167 9.71 1.22 5.75
N ARG A 168 10.49 0.43 6.49
CA ARG A 168 10.29 -1.02 6.58
C ARG A 168 10.30 -1.49 8.03
N THR A 169 9.29 -2.28 8.39
CA THR A 169 9.15 -2.78 9.75
C THR A 169 8.62 -4.21 9.77
N GLU A 170 8.93 -4.94 10.83
CA GLU A 170 8.28 -6.23 11.10
C GLU A 170 6.78 -6.02 11.32
N ILE A 171 5.95 -6.88 10.74
CA ILE A 171 4.49 -6.73 10.83
C ILE A 171 3.97 -6.75 12.26
N GLY A 172 4.65 -7.44 13.18
CA GLY A 172 4.34 -7.42 14.61
C GLY A 172 4.41 -6.00 15.20
N LYS A 173 5.45 -5.23 14.85
CA LYS A 173 5.62 -3.83 15.27
C LYS A 173 4.56 -2.94 14.63
N ALA A 174 4.29 -3.11 13.33
CA ALA A 174 3.24 -2.37 12.63
C ALA A 174 1.85 -2.59 13.26
N ARG A 175 1.48 -3.85 13.54
CA ARG A 175 0.21 -4.21 14.20
C ARG A 175 0.10 -3.58 15.58
N GLN A 176 1.14 -3.70 16.40
CA GLN A 176 1.16 -3.10 17.74
C GLN A 176 0.94 -1.58 17.69
N ARG A 177 1.59 -0.88 16.76
CA ARG A 177 1.41 0.56 16.57
C ARG A 177 0.01 0.89 16.08
N ALA A 178 -0.53 0.13 15.12
CA ALA A 178 -1.89 0.30 14.63
C ALA A 178 -2.94 0.14 15.74
N HIS A 179 -2.83 -0.90 16.58
CA HIS A 179 -3.71 -1.11 17.72
C HIS A 179 -3.58 -0.01 18.79
N LYS A 180 -2.35 0.41 19.09
CA LYS A 180 -2.12 1.53 20.02
C LYS A 180 -2.75 2.81 19.48
N GLY A 181 -2.48 3.17 18.23
CA GLY A 181 -3.01 4.36 17.57
C GLY A 181 -4.54 4.32 17.51
N LEU A 182 -5.13 3.19 17.14
CA LEU A 182 -6.59 3.01 17.11
C LEU A 182 -7.22 3.19 18.49
N ARG A 183 -6.61 2.67 19.55
CA ARG A 183 -7.10 2.86 20.93
C ARG A 183 -7.07 4.32 21.33
N VAL A 184 -5.98 5.04 21.05
CA VAL A 184 -5.85 6.47 21.34
C VAL A 184 -6.92 7.26 20.59
N LEU A 185 -6.98 7.10 19.26
CA LEU A 185 -7.93 7.84 18.43
C LEU A 185 -9.39 7.54 18.81
N ARG A 186 -9.76 6.28 19.09
CA ARG A 186 -11.14 5.96 19.50
C ARG A 186 -11.50 6.54 20.87
N ARG A 187 -10.56 6.58 21.81
CA ARG A 187 -10.80 7.19 23.13
C ARG A 187 -11.05 8.70 23.00
N THR A 188 -10.30 9.39 22.14
CA THR A 188 -10.36 10.85 22.05
C THR A 188 -11.39 11.36 21.05
N LEU A 189 -11.57 10.68 19.92
CA LEU A 189 -12.41 11.13 18.79
C LEU A 189 -13.66 10.26 18.57
N GLY A 190 -13.74 9.08 19.17
CA GLY A 190 -14.82 8.13 18.94
C GLY A 190 -14.70 7.37 17.61
N ASP A 191 -15.82 6.86 17.13
CA ASP A 191 -15.93 6.16 15.84
C ASP A 191 -16.21 7.20 14.74
N VAL A 192 -15.15 7.58 14.04
CA VAL A 192 -15.09 8.61 12.98
C VAL A 192 -14.29 8.07 11.80
N PRO A 193 -14.37 8.66 10.60
CA PRO A 193 -13.75 8.08 9.39
C PRO A 193 -12.27 7.70 9.52
N ILE A 194 -11.48 8.46 10.28
CA ILE A 194 -10.06 8.16 10.49
C ILE A 194 -9.84 6.94 11.41
N THR A 195 -10.70 6.73 12.42
CA THR A 195 -10.61 5.53 13.29
C THR A 195 -11.07 4.28 12.55
N ASP A 196 -12.10 4.39 11.71
CA ASP A 196 -12.54 3.27 10.86
C ASP A 196 -11.47 2.91 9.83
N SER A 197 -10.87 3.90 9.16
CA SER A 197 -9.78 3.66 8.18
C SER A 197 -8.57 2.96 8.82
N LEU A 198 -8.16 3.38 10.02
CA LEU A 198 -7.06 2.73 10.74
C LEU A 198 -7.44 1.32 11.22
N ARG A 199 -8.70 1.11 11.63
CA ARG A 199 -9.23 -0.23 11.99
C ARG A 199 -9.19 -1.19 10.81
N GLU A 200 -9.60 -0.75 9.62
CA GLU A 200 -9.51 -1.53 8.39
C GLU A 200 -8.07 -1.89 8.05
N THR A 201 -7.16 -0.91 8.17
CA THR A 201 -5.72 -1.14 7.95
C THR A 201 -5.16 -2.15 8.95
N ALA A 202 -5.54 -2.07 10.23
CA ALA A 202 -5.13 -3.03 11.26
C ALA A 202 -5.64 -4.44 10.96
N ARG A 203 -6.92 -4.59 10.59
CA ARG A 203 -7.53 -5.87 10.20
C ARG A 203 -6.87 -6.48 8.97
N TRP A 204 -6.56 -5.65 7.97
CA TRP A 204 -5.81 -6.09 6.81
C TRP A 204 -4.43 -6.62 7.21
N LEU A 205 -3.69 -5.90 8.06
CA LEU A 205 -2.40 -6.35 8.57
C LEU A 205 -2.51 -7.64 9.39
N GLU A 206 -3.52 -7.82 10.25
CA GLU A 206 -3.77 -9.03 11.06
C GLU A 206 -3.92 -10.30 10.21
N SER A 207 -4.29 -10.11 8.96
CA SER A 207 -4.64 -11.19 8.05
C SER A 207 -3.41 -11.94 7.50
N PHE A 208 -2.21 -11.36 7.60
CA PHE A 208 -0.94 -11.92 7.12
C PHE A 208 -0.17 -12.74 8.17
N HIS A 209 0.90 -13.42 7.76
CA HIS A 209 1.78 -14.20 8.63
C HIS A 209 2.56 -13.31 9.62
N PRO A 210 2.79 -13.71 10.89
CA PRO A 210 3.50 -12.88 11.88
C PRO A 210 4.98 -12.59 11.54
N GLY A 211 5.59 -13.43 10.72
CA GLY A 211 6.96 -13.26 10.21
C GLY A 211 7.08 -12.32 9.00
N SER A 212 6.00 -11.63 8.62
CA SER A 212 5.96 -10.75 7.46
C SER A 212 6.58 -9.37 7.75
N VAL A 213 6.91 -8.66 6.68
CA VAL A 213 7.45 -7.29 6.70
C VAL A 213 6.47 -6.34 6.02
N VAL A 214 6.26 -5.17 6.62
CA VAL A 214 5.47 -4.08 6.05
C VAL A 214 6.42 -3.03 5.50
N GLU A 215 6.21 -2.63 4.25
CA GLU A 215 6.93 -1.55 3.58
C GLU A 215 5.95 -0.42 3.25
N LEU A 216 6.24 0.80 3.72
CA LEU A 216 5.66 2.02 3.20
C LEU A 216 6.67 2.63 2.21
N ASP A 217 6.34 2.69 0.93
CA ASP A 217 7.19 3.22 -0.14
C ASP A 217 6.52 4.45 -0.75
N TYR A 218 7.22 5.59 -0.76
CA TYR A 218 6.70 6.83 -1.39
C TYR A 218 6.62 6.69 -2.91
N GLY A 219 7.27 5.68 -3.50
CA GLY A 219 7.09 5.29 -4.88
C GLY A 219 7.32 6.45 -5.84
N GLY A 220 6.36 6.71 -6.73
CA GLY A 220 6.46 7.80 -7.70
C GLY A 220 6.29 9.20 -7.11
N LEU A 221 5.86 9.33 -5.84
CA LEU A 221 5.77 10.64 -5.17
C LEU A 221 7.16 11.26 -4.95
N THR A 222 8.22 10.47 -4.87
CA THR A 222 9.58 11.00 -4.75
C THR A 222 10.00 11.84 -5.96
N GLY A 223 9.36 11.63 -7.12
CA GLY A 223 9.53 12.45 -8.32
C GLY A 223 8.84 13.82 -8.25
N LEU A 224 7.89 14.01 -7.33
CA LEU A 224 7.18 15.28 -7.11
C LEU A 224 7.84 16.15 -6.03
N LEU A 225 8.73 15.57 -5.24
CA LEU A 225 9.38 16.22 -4.11
C LEU A 225 10.83 16.61 -4.45
N SER A 226 11.27 17.77 -3.96
CA SER A 226 12.68 18.14 -4.01
C SER A 226 13.50 17.22 -3.09
N GLU A 227 14.81 17.15 -3.31
CA GLU A 227 15.69 16.37 -2.44
C GLU A 227 15.67 16.88 -0.99
N ASP A 228 15.61 18.20 -0.80
CA ASP A 228 15.50 18.80 0.54
C ASP A 228 14.15 18.44 1.18
N ALA A 229 13.05 18.51 0.43
CA ALA A 229 11.75 18.08 0.94
C ALA A 229 11.72 16.60 1.33
N LEU A 230 12.44 15.75 0.59
CA LEU A 230 12.60 14.33 0.93
C LEU A 230 13.51 14.14 2.15
N ARG A 231 14.60 14.90 2.30
CA ARG A 231 15.53 14.84 3.45
C ARG A 231 14.83 15.28 4.74
N ASP A 232 14.08 16.36 4.65
CA ASP A 232 13.42 17.02 5.77
C ASP A 232 12.02 16.47 6.05
N ASP A 233 11.55 15.48 5.29
CA ASP A 233 10.26 14.82 5.55
C ASP A 233 10.26 14.20 6.95
N ASP A 234 9.35 14.68 7.78
CA ASP A 234 9.13 14.29 9.17
C ASP A 234 7.67 13.82 9.37
N SER A 235 7.02 13.37 8.28
CA SER A 235 5.61 13.02 8.29
C SER A 235 5.28 11.93 9.33
N VAL A 236 6.20 10.98 9.53
CA VAL A 236 6.06 9.91 10.53
C VAL A 236 6.16 10.46 11.96
N GLU A 237 7.11 11.37 12.20
CA GLU A 237 7.35 12.07 13.46
C GLU A 237 6.15 12.93 13.85
N LEU A 238 5.57 13.66 12.90
CA LEU A 238 4.38 14.48 13.12
C LEU A 238 3.17 13.63 13.53
N VAL A 239 2.96 12.48 12.87
CA VAL A 239 1.88 11.55 13.24
C VAL A 239 2.11 10.96 14.63
N ALA A 240 3.34 10.55 14.93
CA ALA A 240 3.69 10.03 16.25
C ALA A 240 3.48 11.11 17.34
N THR A 241 3.87 12.35 17.07
CA THR A 241 3.67 13.50 17.97
C THR A 241 2.18 13.78 18.17
N GLY A 242 1.38 13.78 17.10
CA GLY A 242 -0.05 13.97 17.15
C GLY A 242 -0.75 12.92 18.03
N LEU A 243 -0.46 11.63 17.80
CA LEU A 243 -0.99 10.54 18.62
C LEU A 243 -0.54 10.64 20.08
N ALA A 244 0.71 11.03 20.33
CA ALA A 244 1.24 11.15 21.67
C ALA A 244 0.68 12.38 22.43
N GLY A 245 0.29 13.45 21.72
CA GLY A 245 -0.47 14.57 22.27
C GLY A 245 -1.87 14.14 22.67
N LEU A 246 -2.60 13.46 21.77
CA LEU A 246 -3.93 12.90 22.08
C LEU A 246 -3.91 11.92 23.26
N GLU A 247 -2.88 11.08 23.38
CA GLU A 247 -2.72 10.14 24.50
C GLU A 247 -2.51 10.85 25.84
N ARG A 248 -1.91 12.06 25.84
CA ARG A 248 -1.65 12.89 27.03
C ARG A 248 -2.71 13.96 27.27
N GLU A 249 -3.79 13.95 26.49
CA GLU A 249 -4.85 14.97 26.52
C GLU A 249 -4.30 16.39 26.21
N ASP A 250 -3.18 16.48 25.49
CA ASP A 250 -2.57 17.71 24.98
C ASP A 250 -3.07 17.96 23.54
N GLY A 251 -4.26 18.55 23.45
CA GLY A 251 -4.92 18.84 22.19
C GLY A 251 -4.18 19.88 21.34
N ASP A 252 -3.45 20.80 21.96
CA ASP A 252 -2.71 21.85 21.26
C ASP A 252 -1.51 21.26 20.53
N ALA A 253 -0.72 20.41 21.20
CA ALA A 253 0.38 19.70 20.56
C ALA A 253 -0.12 18.78 19.43
N ALA A 254 -1.26 18.11 19.64
CA ALA A 254 -1.86 17.26 18.61
C ALA A 254 -2.31 18.05 17.37
N THR A 255 -2.93 19.21 17.60
CA THR A 255 -3.40 20.10 16.53
C THR A 255 -2.23 20.68 15.75
N ALA A 256 -1.21 21.20 16.43
CA ALA A 256 -0.03 21.77 15.80
C ALA A 256 0.69 20.74 14.90
N ALA A 257 0.84 19.49 15.37
CA ALA A 257 1.44 18.42 14.58
C ALA A 257 0.61 18.07 13.33
N TYR A 258 -0.72 18.03 13.47
CA TYR A 258 -1.62 17.79 12.34
C TYR A 258 -1.57 18.92 11.31
N GLU A 259 -1.60 20.19 11.74
CA GLU A 259 -1.51 21.34 10.84
C GLU A 259 -0.19 21.37 10.05
N GLN A 260 0.94 21.07 10.71
CA GLN A 260 2.23 20.95 10.04
C GLN A 260 2.22 19.83 9.00
N LEU A 261 1.60 18.69 9.30
CA LEU A 261 1.48 17.59 8.36
C LEU A 261 0.59 17.98 7.17
N VAL A 262 -0.54 18.64 7.38
CA VAL A 262 -1.38 19.13 6.27
C VAL A 262 -0.59 20.11 5.40
N GLN A 263 0.15 21.02 6.02
CA GLN A 263 0.98 21.98 5.30
C GLN A 263 2.11 21.30 4.51
N ARG A 264 2.73 20.24 5.04
CA ARG A 264 3.75 19.41 4.37
C ARG A 264 3.25 18.86 3.04
N TRP A 265 2.03 18.33 3.03
CA TRP A 265 1.45 17.65 1.86
C TRP A 265 0.66 18.58 0.93
N ARG A 266 0.46 19.85 1.33
CA ARG A 266 -0.32 20.84 0.57
C ARG A 266 0.18 21.05 -0.85
N ALA A 267 1.50 21.07 -1.06
CA ALA A 267 2.06 21.29 -2.40
C ALA A 267 1.66 20.18 -3.38
N ILE A 268 1.70 18.92 -2.94
CA ILE A 268 1.30 17.76 -3.75
C ILE A 268 -0.21 17.80 -4.02
N GLN A 269 -1.02 18.11 -3.00
CA GLN A 269 -2.47 18.25 -3.16
C GLN A 269 -2.88 19.36 -4.15
N LEU A 270 -2.11 20.46 -4.21
CA LEU A 270 -2.35 21.51 -5.21
C LEU A 270 -2.00 21.06 -6.63
N MET A 271 -0.94 20.24 -6.79
CA MET A 271 -0.58 19.65 -8.07
C MET A 271 -1.65 18.67 -8.55
N GLU A 272 -2.21 17.86 -7.66
CA GLU A 272 -3.31 16.93 -7.96
C GLU A 272 -4.51 17.66 -8.54
N ARG A 273 -4.95 18.75 -7.89
CA ARG A 273 -6.09 19.56 -8.36
C ARG A 273 -5.87 20.26 -9.70
N SER A 274 -4.61 20.38 -10.11
CA SER A 274 -4.22 21.05 -11.36
C SER A 274 -4.01 20.06 -12.52
N ASN A 275 -4.20 18.75 -12.29
CA ASN A 275 -4.12 17.67 -13.28
C ASN A 275 -5.52 17.29 -13.77
#